data_AF-A0A7L3B7Q0-F1
#
_entry.id   AF-A0A7L3B7Q0-F1
#
_cell.length_a   1.000
_cell.length_b   1.000
_cell.length_c   1.000
_cell.angle_alpha   90.00
_cell.angle_beta   90.00
_cell.angle_gamma   90.00
#
_symmetry.space_group_name_H-M   'P 1'
#
loop_
_entity.id
_entity.type
_entity.pdbx_description
1 polymer ?
#
loop_
_entity_poly.entity_id
_entity_poly.type
_entity_poly.pdbx_seq_one_letter_code
_entity_poly.pdbx_strand_id
1 'polypeptide(L)'
;SFPGGRREAADGDAVATALRETREELGVALGTESVWGQLQAVPDGKGQPVAPIVANLGPLEALTLTPNPDEVQEVFTLPLAHLLREENQGYTHFRAAATARFGYTLPVFLHGPHRVWGLTAVITELVLELLAPGTY
;
A
#
# COMPACT_ATOMS: atom_id res chain seq x y z
N SER A 1 5.94 -2.27 3.06
CA SER A 1 4.66 -1.52 3.02
C SER A 1 4.69 -0.60 1.81
N PHE A 2 3.63 0.17 1.57
CA PHE A 2 3.74 1.36 0.72
C PHE A 2 4.49 2.48 1.46
N PRO A 3 5.12 3.43 0.75
CA PRO A 3 5.68 4.63 1.37
C PRO A 3 4.63 5.43 2.12
N GLY A 4 4.97 5.97 3.27
CA GLY A 4 4.05 6.76 4.07
C GLY A 4 4.40 6.77 5.55
N GLY A 5 3.98 7.85 6.20
CA GLY A 5 4.25 8.07 7.61
C GLY A 5 3.21 8.95 8.26
N ARG A 6 3.61 9.62 9.34
CA ARG A 6 2.71 10.48 10.10
C ARG A 6 2.65 11.85 9.46
N ARG A 7 1.45 12.43 9.47
CA ARG A 7 1.27 13.83 9.09
C ARG A 7 2.10 14.74 10.00
N GLU A 8 2.87 15.63 9.39
CA GLU A 8 3.59 16.70 10.07
C GLU A 8 2.81 18.02 10.06
N ALA A 9 3.23 18.98 10.88
CA ALA A 9 2.60 20.30 10.94
C ALA A 9 2.73 21.09 9.63
N ALA A 10 3.76 20.79 8.84
CA ALA A 10 3.98 21.40 7.53
C ALA A 10 3.08 20.81 6.42
N ASP A 11 2.51 19.62 6.65
CA ASP A 11 1.69 18.92 5.66
C ASP A 11 0.28 19.54 5.62
N GLY A 12 -0.10 20.10 4.48
CA GLY A 12 -1.43 20.72 4.28
C GLY A 12 -2.57 19.71 4.37
N ASP A 13 -2.35 18.48 3.91
CA ASP A 13 -3.32 17.38 3.90
C ASP A 13 -2.62 16.00 3.80
N ALA A 14 -3.42 14.93 3.66
CA ALA A 14 -2.93 13.57 3.50
C ALA A 14 -2.15 13.35 2.19
N VAL A 15 -2.49 14.09 1.12
CA VAL A 15 -1.77 14.01 -0.16
C VAL A 15 -0.37 14.59 0.00
N ALA A 16 -0.25 15.78 0.59
CA ALA A 16 1.03 16.39 0.88
C ALA A 16 1.91 15.49 1.75
N THR A 17 1.32 14.85 2.77
CA THR A 17 1.99 13.86 3.62
C THR A 17 2.55 12.70 2.77
N ALA A 18 1.72 12.05 1.96
CA ALA A 18 2.15 10.91 1.14
C ALA A 18 3.24 11.27 0.13
N LEU A 19 3.17 12.45 -0.48
CA LEU A 19 4.17 12.94 -1.42
C LEU A 19 5.52 13.24 -0.73
N ARG A 20 5.49 13.84 0.47
CA ARG A 20 6.69 14.08 1.29
C ARG A 20 7.35 12.76 1.69
N GLU A 21 6.59 11.84 2.27
CA GLU A 21 7.08 10.53 2.73
C GLU A 21 7.62 9.71 1.55
N THR A 22 6.96 9.72 0.38
CA THR A 22 7.47 9.07 -0.83
C THR A 22 8.82 9.63 -1.27
N ARG A 23 9.02 10.94 -1.13
CA ARG A 23 10.30 11.58 -1.43
C ARG A 23 11.37 11.21 -0.41
N GLU A 24 11.02 11.18 0.87
CA GLU A 24 11.95 10.85 1.96
C GLU A 24 12.39 9.39 1.91
N GLU A 25 11.44 8.47 1.72
CA GLU A 25 11.70 7.02 1.71
C GLU A 25 12.32 6.54 0.41
N LEU A 26 11.86 7.01 -0.75
CA LEU A 26 12.25 6.47 -2.07
C LEU A 26 13.11 7.42 -2.91
N GLY A 27 13.25 8.69 -2.50
CA GLY A 27 13.91 9.72 -3.31
C GLY A 27 13.08 10.20 -4.51
N VAL A 28 11.80 9.81 -4.59
CA VAL A 28 10.94 10.12 -5.74
C VAL A 28 10.14 11.39 -5.46
N ALA A 29 10.38 12.43 -6.27
CA ALA A 29 9.60 13.65 -6.24
C ALA A 29 8.43 13.56 -7.23
N LEU A 30 7.20 13.65 -6.70
CA LEU A 30 5.97 13.67 -7.48
C LEU A 30 5.24 14.99 -7.24
N GLY A 31 4.56 15.50 -8.26
CA GLY A 31 3.61 16.59 -8.10
C GLY A 31 2.20 16.06 -7.82
N THR A 32 1.30 16.97 -7.46
CA THR A 32 -0.11 16.62 -7.17
C THR A 32 -0.86 16.16 -8.42
N GLU A 33 -0.38 16.49 -9.62
CA GLU A 33 -0.90 16.00 -10.90
C GLU A 33 -0.73 14.49 -11.11
N SER A 34 0.22 13.87 -10.41
CA SER A 34 0.41 12.42 -10.44
C SER A 34 -0.65 11.67 -9.63
N VAL A 35 -1.37 12.36 -8.74
CA VAL A 35 -2.33 11.74 -7.82
C VAL A 35 -3.64 11.45 -8.56
N TRP A 36 -4.04 10.18 -8.56
CA TRP A 36 -5.32 9.74 -9.11
C TRP A 36 -6.46 9.89 -8.12
N GLY A 37 -6.18 9.72 -6.83
CA GLY A 37 -7.18 9.94 -5.80
C GLY A 37 -6.76 9.46 -4.42
N GLN A 38 -7.61 9.77 -3.45
CA GLN A 38 -7.53 9.33 -2.06
C GLN A 38 -8.65 8.32 -1.81
N LEU A 39 -8.30 7.15 -1.28
CA LEU A 39 -9.28 6.13 -0.88
C LEU A 39 -9.88 6.47 0.49
N GLN A 40 -10.98 5.79 0.83
CA GLN A 40 -11.52 5.85 2.19
C GLN A 40 -10.47 5.41 3.21
N ALA A 41 -10.42 6.11 4.35
CA ALA A 41 -9.46 5.81 5.37
C ALA A 41 -9.71 4.41 5.97
N VAL A 42 -8.65 3.66 6.15
CA VAL A 42 -8.66 2.33 6.74
C VAL A 42 -7.98 2.37 8.11
N PRO A 43 -8.51 1.71 9.15
CA PRO A 43 -7.87 1.68 10.45
C PRO A 43 -6.63 0.78 10.42
N ASP A 44 -5.54 1.23 11.05
CA ASP A 44 -4.39 0.38 11.33
C ASP A 44 -4.68 -0.63 12.47
N GLY A 45 -3.69 -1.43 12.84
CA GLY A 45 -3.82 -2.41 13.92
C GLY A 45 -4.11 -1.82 15.31
N LYS A 46 -3.99 -0.49 15.48
CA LYS A 46 -4.31 0.26 16.71
C LYS A 46 -5.59 1.09 16.57
N GLY A 47 -6.27 1.03 15.43
CA GLY A 47 -7.47 1.82 15.14
C GLY A 47 -7.19 3.25 14.68
N GLN A 48 -5.93 3.61 14.37
CA GLN A 48 -5.60 4.91 13.82
C GLN A 48 -5.95 4.96 12.32
N PRO A 49 -6.59 6.03 11.82
CA PRO A 49 -6.96 6.12 10.42
C PRO A 49 -5.73 6.32 9.53
N VAL A 50 -5.62 5.50 8.49
CA VAL A 50 -4.62 5.61 7.43
C VAL A 50 -5.35 5.96 6.13
N ALA A 51 -4.93 7.03 5.46
CA ALA A 51 -5.51 7.50 4.21
C ALA A 51 -4.65 7.05 3.01
N PRO A 52 -5.09 6.05 2.21
CA PRO A 52 -4.31 5.59 1.08
C PRO A 52 -4.42 6.58 -0.09
N ILE A 53 -3.27 6.98 -0.64
CA ILE A 53 -3.18 7.85 -1.81
C ILE A 53 -2.68 7.03 -2.98
N VAL A 54 -3.44 7.04 -4.09
CA VAL A 54 -3.06 6.36 -5.33
C VAL A 54 -2.50 7.39 -6.30
N ALA A 55 -1.29 7.12 -6.81
CA ALA A 55 -0.60 8.00 -7.73
C ALA A 55 0.04 7.21 -8.88
N ASN A 56 0.16 7.86 -10.03
CA ASN A 56 0.91 7.36 -11.17
C ASN A 56 2.36 7.83 -11.08
N LEU A 57 3.28 6.87 -10.98
CA LEU A 57 4.72 7.16 -11.00
C LEU A 57 5.27 7.33 -12.43
N GLY A 58 4.45 7.09 -13.46
CA GLY A 58 4.90 7.01 -14.84
C GLY A 58 5.67 5.72 -15.14
N PRO A 59 6.41 5.66 -16.26
CA PRO A 59 7.22 4.52 -16.62
C PRO A 59 8.31 4.26 -15.57
N LEU A 60 8.36 3.04 -15.03
CA LEU A 60 9.31 2.69 -13.96
C LEU A 60 10.77 2.81 -14.42
N GLU A 61 11.04 2.53 -15.70
CA GLU A 61 12.36 2.68 -16.32
C GLU A 61 12.87 4.12 -16.37
N ALA A 62 11.97 5.11 -16.23
CA ALA A 62 12.32 6.52 -16.17
C ALA A 62 12.51 7.03 -14.74
N LEU A 63 12.22 6.20 -13.72
CA LEU A 63 12.37 6.57 -12.32
C LEU A 63 13.79 6.30 -11.82
N THR A 64 14.39 7.32 -11.22
CA THR A 64 15.61 7.18 -10.42
C THR A 64 15.22 7.03 -8.96
N LEU A 65 15.33 5.83 -8.42
CA LEU A 65 15.10 5.55 -7.00
C LEU A 65 16.36 5.83 -6.19
N THR A 66 16.23 6.52 -5.07
CA THR A 66 17.29 6.70 -4.07
C THR A 66 16.71 6.40 -2.70
N PRO A 67 16.54 5.11 -2.34
CA PRO A 67 15.90 4.75 -1.09
C PRO A 67 16.72 5.18 0.12
N ASN A 68 16.05 5.69 1.17
CA ASN A 68 16.69 6.02 2.42
C ASN A 68 17.06 4.74 3.19
N PRO A 69 18.35 4.42 3.41
CA PRO A 69 18.75 3.16 4.06
C PRO A 69 18.35 3.07 5.54
N ASP A 70 18.04 4.18 6.19
CA ASP A 70 17.60 4.19 7.60
C ASP A 70 16.15 3.71 7.75
N GLU A 71 15.35 3.77 6.68
CA GLU A 71 13.92 3.47 6.70
C GLU A 71 13.53 2.35 5.72
N VAL A 72 14.22 2.24 4.58
CA VAL A 72 13.89 1.34 3.49
C VAL A 72 15.02 0.33 3.26
N GLN A 73 14.74 -0.92 3.61
CA GLN A 73 15.67 -2.03 3.40
C GLN A 73 15.71 -2.50 1.93
N GLU A 74 14.55 -2.52 1.27
CA GLU A 74 14.41 -3.06 -0.09
C GLU A 74 13.21 -2.42 -0.78
N VAL A 75 13.34 -2.19 -2.09
CA VAL A 75 12.24 -1.76 -2.96
C VAL A 75 11.99 -2.84 -3.99
N PHE A 76 10.73 -3.23 -4.16
CA PHE A 76 10.30 -4.16 -5.19
C PHE A 76 8.95 -3.72 -5.77
N THR A 77 8.60 -4.28 -6.93
CA THR A 77 7.31 -4.04 -7.58
C THR A 77 6.63 -5.36 -7.90
N LEU A 78 5.31 -5.33 -8.04
CA LEU A 78 4.50 -6.45 -8.51
C LEU A 78 3.68 -5.98 -9.72
N PRO A 79 3.70 -6.71 -10.85
CA PRO A 79 2.80 -6.41 -11.96
C PRO A 79 1.34 -6.58 -11.53
N LEU A 80 0.43 -5.74 -12.05
CA LEU A 80 -1.01 -5.93 -11.82
C LEU A 80 -1.47 -7.32 -12.28
N ALA A 81 -0.96 -7.84 -13.39
CA ALA A 81 -1.26 -9.19 -13.85
C ALA A 81 -0.82 -10.30 -12.87
N HIS A 82 0.19 -10.04 -12.02
CA HIS A 82 0.56 -10.95 -10.93
C HIS A 82 -0.48 -10.90 -9.81
N LEU A 83 -0.95 -9.71 -9.44
CA LEU A 83 -1.91 -9.51 -8.36
C LEU A 83 -3.32 -10.02 -8.72
N LEU A 84 -3.69 -10.01 -10.01
CA LEU A 84 -4.99 -10.47 -10.52
C LEU A 84 -5.07 -11.99 -10.74
N ARG A 85 -3.99 -12.73 -10.48
CA ARG A 85 -3.98 -14.19 -10.58
C ARG A 85 -4.55 -14.82 -9.31
N GLU A 86 -5.59 -15.63 -9.43
CA GLU A 86 -6.23 -16.33 -8.30
C GLU A 86 -5.23 -17.15 -7.50
N GLU A 87 -4.25 -17.80 -8.16
CA GLU A 87 -3.23 -18.60 -7.49
C GLU A 87 -2.30 -17.77 -6.59
N ASN A 88 -2.26 -16.45 -6.78
CA ASN A 88 -1.45 -15.51 -6.00
C ASN A 88 -2.26 -14.81 -4.91
N GLN A 89 -3.57 -15.06 -4.82
CA GLN A 89 -4.45 -14.45 -3.83
C GLN A 89 -4.82 -15.47 -2.74
N GLY A 90 -5.18 -14.95 -1.58
CA GLY A 90 -5.70 -15.78 -0.50
C GLY A 90 -6.12 -14.93 0.68
N TYR A 91 -6.55 -15.60 1.75
CA TYR A 91 -6.93 -14.95 3.00
C TYR A 91 -6.21 -15.59 4.18
N THR A 92 -5.64 -14.75 5.05
CA THR A 92 -5.07 -15.18 6.32
C THR A 92 -6.15 -15.14 7.40
N HIS A 93 -6.29 -16.23 8.15
CA HIS A 93 -7.25 -16.33 9.25
C HIS A 93 -6.55 -16.05 10.59
N PHE A 94 -6.93 -14.97 11.27
CA PHE A 94 -6.41 -14.64 12.59
C PHE A 94 -7.33 -15.20 13.68
N ARG A 95 -6.75 -15.83 14.70
CA ARG A 95 -7.50 -16.32 15.87
C ARG A 95 -7.77 -15.14 16.81
N ALA A 96 -9.00 -15.00 17.28
CA ALA A 96 -9.29 -14.07 18.36
C ALA A 96 -8.66 -14.62 19.65
N ALA A 97 -7.88 -13.80 20.36
CA ALA A 97 -7.13 -14.21 21.56
C ALA A 97 -7.99 -14.86 22.68
N ALA A 98 -9.31 -14.65 22.65
CA ALA A 98 -10.25 -15.13 23.66
C ALA A 98 -11.17 -16.30 23.22
N THR A 99 -11.21 -16.70 21.95
CA THR A 99 -12.07 -17.81 21.51
C THR A 99 -11.39 -18.67 20.44
N ALA A 100 -11.68 -19.98 20.41
CA ALA A 100 -11.21 -20.88 19.35
C ALA A 100 -11.86 -20.63 17.98
N ARG A 101 -12.47 -19.45 17.76
CA ARG A 101 -13.08 -19.04 16.50
C ARG A 101 -12.12 -18.11 15.74
N PHE A 102 -12.16 -18.19 14.41
CA PHE A 102 -11.52 -17.20 13.55
C PHE A 102 -12.11 -15.83 13.87
N GLY A 103 -11.26 -14.87 14.27
CA GLY A 103 -11.68 -13.54 14.70
C GLY A 103 -11.89 -12.59 13.52
N TYR A 104 -11.01 -12.64 12.53
CA TYR A 104 -11.12 -11.88 11.27
C TYR A 104 -10.21 -12.50 10.20
N THR A 105 -10.51 -12.20 8.94
CA THR A 105 -9.70 -12.56 7.77
C THR A 105 -9.15 -11.32 7.11
N LEU A 106 -7.91 -11.39 6.63
CA LEU A 106 -7.29 -10.34 5.81
C LEU A 106 -6.78 -10.92 4.50
N PRO A 107 -6.81 -10.16 3.40
CA PRO A 107 -6.19 -10.58 2.15
C PRO A 107 -4.70 -10.84 2.34
N VAL A 108 -4.16 -11.72 1.50
CA VAL A 108 -2.73 -11.95 1.36
C VAL A 108 -2.41 -12.18 -0.12
N PHE A 109 -1.35 -11.54 -0.60
CA PHE A 109 -0.81 -11.79 -1.93
C PHE A 109 0.51 -12.53 -1.83
N LEU A 110 0.62 -13.61 -2.61
CA LEU A 110 1.67 -14.62 -2.55
C LEU A 110 2.49 -14.66 -3.85
N HIS A 111 3.54 -15.48 -3.83
CA HIS A 111 4.40 -15.81 -4.97
C HIS A 111 5.12 -14.62 -5.63
N GLY A 112 5.17 -13.45 -4.96
CA GLY A 112 6.05 -12.34 -5.29
C GLY A 112 7.41 -12.43 -4.59
N PRO A 113 8.27 -11.40 -4.73
CA PRO A 113 9.54 -11.30 -4.00
C PRO A 113 9.34 -11.39 -2.49
N HIS A 114 8.24 -10.79 -2.01
CA HIS A 114 7.82 -10.83 -0.62
C HIS A 114 6.33 -11.12 -0.53
N ARG A 115 5.91 -11.74 0.58
CA ARG A 115 4.50 -11.88 0.93
C ARG A 115 3.93 -10.50 1.27
N VAL A 116 2.84 -10.11 0.63
CA VAL A 116 2.11 -8.87 0.94
C VAL A 116 0.91 -9.21 1.82
N TRP A 117 0.86 -8.66 3.03
CA TRP A 117 -0.13 -9.01 4.06
C TRP A 117 -0.45 -7.81 4.96
N GLY A 118 -1.43 -7.97 5.85
CA GLY A 118 -1.83 -6.94 6.81
C GLY A 118 -2.47 -5.73 6.13
N LEU A 119 -2.26 -4.53 6.69
CA LEU A 119 -2.84 -3.29 6.16
C LEU A 119 -2.42 -3.03 4.69
N THR A 120 -1.20 -3.40 4.32
CA THR A 120 -0.74 -3.26 2.93
C THR A 120 -1.60 -4.09 1.98
N ALA A 121 -1.91 -5.34 2.33
CA ALA A 121 -2.77 -6.19 1.49
C ALA A 121 -4.22 -5.67 1.43
N VAL A 122 -4.75 -5.12 2.53
CA VAL A 122 -6.08 -4.48 2.54
C VAL A 122 -6.12 -3.30 1.56
N ILE A 123 -5.10 -2.42 1.61
CA ILE A 123 -5.03 -1.29 0.68
C ILE A 123 -4.88 -1.80 -0.77
N THR A 124 -4.06 -2.82 -1.00
CA THR A 124 -3.93 -3.43 -2.33
C THR A 124 -5.26 -3.97 -2.84
N GLU A 125 -6.00 -4.72 -2.03
CA GLU A 125 -7.33 -5.25 -2.36
C GLU A 125 -8.30 -4.13 -2.77
N LEU A 126 -8.42 -3.07 -1.96
CA LEU A 126 -9.27 -1.91 -2.28
C LEU A 126 -8.89 -1.22 -3.59
N VAL A 127 -7.59 -1.15 -3.91
CA VAL A 127 -7.13 -0.57 -5.17
C VAL A 127 -7.45 -1.49 -6.36
N LEU A 128 -7.31 -2.81 -6.21
CA LEU A 128 -7.62 -3.77 -7.27
C LEU A 128 -9.11 -3.81 -7.60
N GLU A 129 -9.99 -3.74 -6.59
CA GLU A 129 -11.44 -3.61 -6.78
C GLU A 129 -11.82 -2.39 -7.64
N LEU A 130 -11.05 -1.29 -7.53
CA LEU A 130 -11.27 -0.07 -8.31
C LEU A 130 -10.63 -0.12 -9.70
N LEU A 131 -9.42 -0.68 -9.83
CA LEU A 131 -8.66 -0.68 -11.08
C LEU A 131 -9.08 -1.77 -12.07
N ALA A 132 -9.61 -2.89 -11.57
CA ALA A 132 -9.95 -4.05 -12.38
C ALA A 132 -11.35 -4.61 -12.02
N PRO A 133 -12.41 -3.78 -12.12
CA PRO A 133 -13.75 -4.17 -11.69
C PRO A 133 -14.23 -5.40 -12.47
N GLY A 134 -14.65 -6.45 -11.75
CA GLY A 134 -15.15 -7.71 -12.32
C GLY A 134 -14.06 -8.65 -12.85
N THR A 135 -12.78 -8.26 -12.74
CA THR A 135 -11.62 -9.14 -12.93
C THR A 135 -10.97 -9.50 -11.60
N TYR A 136 -11.00 -8.57 -10.64
CA TYR A 136 -10.77 -8.83 -9.22
C TYR A 136 -12.11 -9.10 -8.52
#